data_AF-A0A6N7BGV7-F1
#
_entry.id   AF-A0A6N7BGV7-F1
#
_cell.length_a   1.000
_cell.length_b   1.000
_cell.length_c   1.000
_cell.angle_alpha   90.00
_cell.angle_beta   90.00
_cell.angle_gamma   90.00
#
_symmetry.space_group_name_H-M   'P 1'
#
loop_
_entity.id
_entity.type
_entity.pdbx_description
1 polymer ?
#
loop_
_entity_poly.entity_id
_entity_poly.type
_entity_poly.pdbx_seq_one_letter_code
_entity_poly.pdbx_strand_id
1 'polypeptide(L)'
;MQNKIEIDLSNIFKTISCTNAKLSDLDQYIDMVLEQAGEGNEITLTGAAPIWLYLKIAHALHGKAKRLLYSAPGQGISDFEVFNHDPN
;
A
#
# COMPACT_ATOMS: atom_id res chain seq x y z
N MET A 1 10.97 -12.06 12.92
CA MET A 1 9.75 -12.73 12.40
C MET A 1 9.27 -11.90 11.22
N GLN A 2 9.04 -12.51 10.06
CA GLN A 2 8.55 -11.79 8.89
C GLN A 2 7.05 -11.56 9.07
N ASN A 3 6.64 -10.30 9.25
CA ASN A 3 5.22 -9.97 9.31
C ASN A 3 4.76 -9.61 7.90
N LYS A 4 3.70 -10.30 7.46
CA LYS A 4 2.95 -9.96 6.26
C LYS A 4 1.83 -9.02 6.68
N ILE A 5 1.79 -7.83 6.08
CA ILE A 5 0.82 -6.79 6.40
C ILE A 5 0.02 -6.48 5.14
N GLU A 6 -1.29 -6.63 5.21
CA GLU A 6 -2.20 -6.23 4.15
C GLU A 6 -2.75 -4.83 4.46
N ILE A 7 -2.69 -3.93 3.48
CA ILE A 7 -3.18 -2.56 3.59
C ILE A 7 -4.19 -2.31 2.47
N ASP A 8 -5.46 -2.14 2.86
CA ASP A 8 -6.55 -1.77 1.95
C ASP A 8 -6.58 -0.23 1.78
N LEU A 9 -6.11 0.25 0.63
CA LEU A 9 -6.06 1.68 0.31
C LEU A 9 -7.44 2.32 0.25
N SER A 10 -8.49 1.54 -0.01
CA SER A 10 -9.86 2.04 0.02
C SER A 10 -10.28 2.43 1.43
N ASN A 11 -9.85 1.66 2.44
CA ASN A 11 -10.11 2.00 3.84
C ASN A 11 -9.30 3.22 4.28
N ILE A 12 -8.06 3.36 3.82
CA ILE A 12 -7.21 4.52 4.10
C ILE A 12 -7.88 5.82 3.63
N PHE A 13 -8.17 5.95 2.33
CA PHE A 13 -8.71 7.22 1.84
C PHE A 13 -10.13 7.49 2.33
N LYS A 14 -10.95 6.45 2.59
CA LYS A 14 -12.29 6.64 3.18
C LYS A 14 -12.20 7.15 4.61
N THR A 15 -11.18 6.73 5.36
CA THR A 15 -10.95 7.22 6.73
C THR A 15 -10.60 8.71 6.75
N ILE A 16 -9.78 9.17 5.79
CA ILE A 16 -9.27 10.55 5.76
C ILE A 16 -10.19 11.50 4.99
N SER A 17 -10.78 11.08 3.86
CA SER A 17 -11.51 11.95 2.92
C SER A 17 -12.96 11.52 2.68
N CYS A 18 -13.45 10.56 3.47
CA CYS A 18 -14.80 9.99 3.46
C CYS A 18 -15.14 9.15 2.22
N THR A 19 -15.31 9.78 1.06
CA THR A 19 -15.92 9.12 -0.12
C THR A 19 -14.95 8.88 -1.27
N ASN A 20 -14.08 9.85 -1.57
CA ASN A 20 -13.12 9.77 -2.67
C ASN A 20 -11.74 10.20 -2.18
N ALA A 21 -10.69 9.57 -2.71
CA ALA A 21 -9.33 10.03 -2.50
C ALA A 21 -9.13 11.41 -3.16
N LYS A 22 -8.45 12.31 -2.45
CA LYS A 22 -8.17 13.70 -2.84
C LYS A 22 -6.66 13.93 -2.85
N LEU A 23 -6.17 14.63 -3.88
CA LEU A 23 -4.75 14.99 -3.96
C LEU A 23 -4.31 15.91 -2.81
N SER A 24 -5.21 16.73 -2.26
CA SER A 24 -4.93 17.60 -1.10
C SER A 24 -4.56 16.84 0.17
N ASP A 25 -4.96 15.58 0.25
CA ASP A 25 -4.82 14.75 1.44
C ASP A 25 -3.73 13.68 1.24
N LEU A 26 -2.95 13.79 0.15
CA LEU A 26 -1.95 12.79 -0.25
C LEU A 26 -0.95 12.48 0.86
N ASP A 27 -0.43 13.50 1.52
CA ASP A 27 0.56 13.34 2.58
C ASP A 27 -0.02 12.55 3.76
N GLN A 28 -1.28 12.78 4.12
CA GLN A 28 -1.96 12.04 5.18
C GLN A 28 -2.15 10.56 4.83
N TYR A 29 -2.43 10.24 3.56
CA TYR A 29 -2.49 8.84 3.11
C TYR A 29 -1.13 8.15 3.21
N ILE A 30 -0.06 8.85 2.81
CA ILE A 30 1.30 8.33 2.87
C ILE A 30 1.68 8.06 4.33
N ASP A 31 1.48 9.02 5.22
CA ASP A 31 1.83 8.90 6.64
C ASP A 31 1.11 7.72 7.29
N MET A 32 -0.20 7.58 7.06
CA MET A 32 -0.98 6.48 7.61
C MET A 32 -0.53 5.12 7.08
N VAL A 33 -0.18 5.03 5.79
CA VAL A 33 0.33 3.76 5.21
C VAL A 33 1.72 3.44 5.74
N LEU A 34 2.61 4.42 5.87
CA LEU A 34 3.95 4.20 6.41
C LEU A 34 3.92 3.76 7.86
N GLU A 35 3.02 4.34 8.67
CA GLU A 35 2.80 3.92 10.06
C GLU A 35 2.32 2.46 10.13
N GLN A 36 1.34 2.08 9.31
CA GLN A 36 0.83 0.70 9.27
C GLN A 36 1.86 -0.30 8.72
N ALA A 37 2.65 0.11 7.73
CA ALA A 37 3.65 -0.76 7.10
C ALA A 37 4.81 -1.08 8.05
N GLY A 38 5.21 -0.13 8.90
CA GLY A 38 6.42 -0.25 9.70
C GLY A 38 7.68 -0.41 8.84
N GLU A 39 8.73 -1.01 9.41
CA GLU A 39 10.02 -1.20 8.73
C GLU A 39 10.35 -2.67 8.51
N GLY A 40 10.76 -3.02 7.28
CA GLY A 40 11.27 -4.35 6.93
C GLY A 40 10.20 -5.44 6.74
N ASN A 41 8.91 -5.08 6.78
CA ASN A 41 7.80 -6.02 6.59
C ASN A 41 7.53 -6.30 5.10
N GLU A 42 6.84 -7.41 4.84
CA GLU A 42 6.24 -7.68 3.53
C GLU A 42 4.86 -7.03 3.48
N ILE A 43 4.64 -6.14 2.51
CA ILE A 43 3.41 -5.36 2.40
C ILE A 43 2.61 -5.81 1.19
N THR A 44 1.32 -6.06 1.36
CA THR A 44 0.37 -6.27 0.26
C THR A 44 -0.59 -5.09 0.19
N LEU A 45 -0.59 -4.36 -0.92
CA LEU A 45 -1.58 -3.32 -1.18
C LEU A 45 -2.81 -3.93 -1.89
N THR A 46 -3.99 -3.57 -1.41
CA THR A 46 -5.27 -4.01 -1.97
C THR A 46 -6.31 -2.88 -1.92
N GLY A 47 -7.52 -3.18 -2.40
CA GLY A 47 -8.68 -2.28 -2.31
C GLY A 47 -8.93 -1.43 -3.55
N ALA A 48 -10.17 -1.00 -3.73
CA ALA A 48 -10.56 -0.14 -4.84
C ALA A 48 -10.10 1.32 -4.58
N ALA A 49 -8.95 1.70 -5.13
CA ALA A 49 -8.40 3.04 -5.04
C ALA A 49 -7.85 3.54 -6.39
N PRO A 50 -7.73 4.86 -6.61
CA PRO A 50 -7.19 5.39 -7.85
C PRO A 50 -5.74 4.96 -8.09
N ILE A 51 -5.39 4.74 -9.37
CA ILE A 51 -4.04 4.30 -9.76
C ILE A 51 -2.94 5.24 -9.27
N TRP A 52 -3.18 6.56 -9.27
CA TRP A 52 -2.18 7.52 -8.79
C TRP A 52 -1.85 7.35 -7.31
N LEU A 53 -2.81 6.90 -6.48
CA LEU A 53 -2.58 6.66 -5.06
C LEU A 53 -1.70 5.44 -4.87
N TYR A 54 -1.99 4.35 -5.59
CA TYR A 54 -1.13 3.17 -5.64
C TYR A 54 0.31 3.51 -6.02
N LEU A 55 0.52 4.31 -7.06
CA LEU A 55 1.86 4.71 -7.51
C LEU A 55 2.61 5.53 -6.45
N LYS A 56 1.92 6.48 -5.80
CA LYS A 56 2.54 7.30 -4.73
C LYS A 56 2.89 6.47 -3.50
N ILE A 57 1.98 5.60 -3.06
CA ILE A 57 2.21 4.72 -1.91
C ILE A 57 3.31 3.71 -2.20
N ALA A 58 3.32 3.08 -3.38
CA ALA A 58 4.38 2.14 -3.76
C ALA A 58 5.76 2.81 -3.76
N HIS A 59 5.85 4.06 -4.23
CA HIS A 59 7.09 4.83 -4.16
C HIS A 59 7.49 5.14 -2.71
N ALA A 60 6.56 5.57 -1.86
CA ALA A 60 6.85 5.86 -0.44
C ALA A 60 7.28 4.61 0.36
N LEU A 61 6.74 3.44 0.01
CA LEU A 61 7.12 2.15 0.62
C LEU A 61 8.49 1.65 0.14
N HIS A 62 9.04 2.21 -0.95
CA HIS A 62 10.36 1.84 -1.43
C HIS A 62 11.43 2.25 -0.41
N GLY A 63 12.16 1.27 0.13
CA GLY A 63 13.13 1.49 1.22
C GLY A 63 12.52 1.45 2.62
N LYS A 64 11.22 1.19 2.76
CA LYS A 64 10.53 0.92 4.03
C LYS A 64 10.05 -0.52 4.13
N ALA A 65 9.34 -0.98 3.11
CA ALA A 65 8.97 -2.38 2.96
C ALA A 65 10.15 -3.20 2.42
N LYS A 66 10.29 -4.44 2.89
CA LYS A 66 11.23 -5.40 2.34
C LYS A 66 10.75 -5.91 0.98
N ARG A 67 9.46 -6.13 0.86
CA ARG A 67 8.78 -6.60 -0.35
C ARG A 67 7.42 -5.94 -0.46
N LEU A 68 7.02 -5.60 -1.67
CA LEU A 68 5.70 -5.03 -1.97
C LEU A 68 4.96 -5.89 -2.98
N LEU A 69 3.77 -6.29 -2.59
CA LEU A 69 2.81 -7.06 -3.37
C LEU A 69 1.57 -6.20 -3.67
N TYR A 70 0.91 -6.52 -4.77
CA TYR A 70 -0.38 -5.96 -5.15
C TYR A 70 -1.39 -7.09 -5.32
N SER A 71 -2.56 -6.93 -4.71
CA SER A 71 -3.68 -7.86 -4.84
C SER A 71 -4.94 -7.13 -5.30
N ALA A 72 -5.60 -7.70 -6.30
CA ALA A 72 -6.94 -7.32 -6.73
C ALA A 72 -7.78 -8.59 -6.96
N PRO A 73 -8.31 -9.20 -5.88
CA PRO A 73 -9.00 -10.48 -5.96
C PRO A 73 -10.21 -10.47 -6.91
N GLY A 74 -10.94 -9.36 -6.96
CA GLY A 74 -12.06 -9.18 -7.90
C GLY A 74 -11.67 -9.20 -9.38
N GLN A 75 -10.39 -9.05 -9.69
CA GLN A 75 -9.80 -9.16 -11.03
C GLN A 75 -8.98 -10.44 -11.22
N GLY A 76 -8.98 -11.34 -10.22
CA GLY A 76 -8.19 -12.57 -10.24
C GLY A 76 -6.68 -12.38 -10.03
N ILE A 77 -6.27 -11.20 -9.55
CA ILE A 77 -4.85 -10.89 -9.27
C ILE A 77 -4.61 -11.09 -7.76
N SER A 78 -3.66 -11.96 -7.41
CA SER A 78 -3.20 -12.17 -6.03
C SER A 78 -1.69 -12.11 -5.98
N ASP A 79 -1.16 -11.44 -4.96
CA ASP A 79 0.27 -11.43 -4.62
C ASP A 79 1.18 -11.07 -5.80
N PHE A 80 0.73 -10.14 -6.65
CA PHE A 80 1.52 -9.67 -7.77
C PHE A 80 2.70 -8.84 -7.25
N GLU A 81 3.92 -9.29 -7.50
CA GLU A 81 5.12 -8.62 -7.00
C GLU A 81 5.37 -7.29 -7.71
N VAL A 82 5.41 -6.21 -6.94
CA VAL A 82 5.75 -4.87 -7.41
C VAL A 82 7.25 -4.64 -7.27
N PHE A 83 7.82 -4.97 -6.11
CA PHE A 83 9.26 -5.02 -5.89
C PHE A 83 9.61 -6.01 -4.78
N ASN A 84 10.87 -6.48 -4.80
CA ASN A 84 11.43 -7.33 -3.76
C ASN A 84 12.88 -6.92 -3.48
N HIS A 85 13.14 -6.51 -2.24
CA HIS A 85 14.46 -6.18 -1.71
C HIS A 85 14.97 -7.24 -0.72
N ASP A 86 14.38 -8.45 -0.72
CA ASP A 86 14.97 -9.62 -0.06
C ASP A 86 16.20 -10.10 -0.84
N PRO A 87 17.40 -10.09 -0.23
CA PRO A 87 18.60 -10.60 -0.90
C PRO A 87 18.74 -12.13 -0.88
N ASN A 88 17.78 -12.86 -0.28
CA ASN A 88 17.83 -14.32 -0.10
C ASN A 88 16.77 -15.05 -0.90
#